data_AF-E3EAE1-F1
#
_entry.id   AF-E3EAE1-F1
#
_cell.length_a   1.000
_cell.length_b   1.000
_cell.length_c   1.000
_cell.angle_alpha   90.00
_cell.angle_beta   90.00
_cell.angle_gamma   90.00
#
_symmetry.space_group_name_H-M   'P 1'
#
loop_
_entity.id
_entity.type
_entity.pdbx_description
1 polymer ?
#
loop_
_entity_poly.entity_id
_entity_poly.type
_entity_poly.pdbx_seq_one_letter_code
_entity_poly.pdbx_strand_id
1 'polypeptide(L)'
;MESFTLTRRDMAHLLLAMEGRSDLQPLAVLQDAWRRTHSHLARSGSTMPTFLYTEVTPVLDKIIKGKHSAAFSLQEIVSLGQLVEYSHVSLASMQNWVKRDFKEFLGAPKIGKKYSVNQAAILLIVEDLKSCLDFESIRQLFHILFQQPEDDTDDLIQPVDLYAAYSTLFEELDANGDQLLDVTGAGYVKDNGNSATGQKRQEAATEELLVQAADQYTCRLEHLTPNQCEAVRNTLLVAAVSVQNSYFLSMARRYVNATLFLDFQG
;
A
#
# COMPACT_ATOMS: atom_id res chain seq x y z
N MET A 1 -0.08 -0.76 23.62
CA MET A 1 1.14 -1.44 23.13
C MET A 1 1.37 -0.93 21.73
N GLU A 2 2.59 -0.50 21.39
CA GLU A 2 2.91 -0.14 20.00
C GLU A 2 2.82 -1.43 19.15
N SER A 3 1.84 -1.48 18.26
CA SER A 3 1.69 -2.57 17.31
C SER A 3 2.69 -2.40 16.18
N PHE A 4 3.31 -3.49 15.75
CA PHE A 4 4.17 -3.46 14.57
C PHE A 4 3.36 -3.10 13.33
N THR A 5 3.76 -2.06 12.61
CA THR A 5 3.15 -1.62 11.36
C THR A 5 4.20 -1.57 10.25
N LEU A 6 3.74 -1.82 9.02
CA LEU A 6 4.49 -1.75 7.78
C LEU A 6 3.92 -0.62 6.93
N THR A 7 4.79 0.12 6.24
CA THR A 7 4.33 0.99 5.16
C THR A 7 3.85 0.14 3.99
N ARG A 8 3.18 0.76 3.01
CA ARG A 8 2.76 0.04 1.80
C ARG A 8 3.94 -0.44 0.97
N ARG A 9 5.04 0.33 0.86
CA ARG A 9 6.26 -0.12 0.16
C ARG A 9 6.89 -1.29 0.89
N ASP A 10 6.89 -1.28 2.21
CA ASP A 10 7.40 -2.40 3.00
C ASP A 10 6.61 -3.68 2.77
N MET A 11 5.28 -3.58 2.70
CA MET A 11 4.42 -4.70 2.34
C MET A 11 4.68 -5.17 0.90
N ALA A 12 4.81 -4.25 -0.06
CA ALA A 12 5.08 -4.59 -1.46
C ALA A 12 6.42 -5.31 -1.61
N HIS A 13 7.49 -4.80 -0.98
CA HIS A 13 8.79 -5.45 -0.95
C HIS A 13 8.75 -6.80 -0.24
N LEU A 14 7.94 -6.94 0.83
CA LEU A 14 7.75 -8.23 1.49
C LEU A 14 7.10 -9.24 0.53
N LEU A 15 6.05 -8.85 -0.19
CA LEU A 15 5.39 -9.71 -1.17
C LEU A 15 6.33 -10.13 -2.30
N LEU A 16 7.11 -9.19 -2.86
CA LEU A 16 8.12 -9.48 -3.89
C LEU A 16 9.23 -10.41 -3.38
N ALA A 17 9.71 -10.20 -2.15
CA ALA A 17 10.68 -11.07 -1.51
C ALA A 17 10.13 -12.49 -1.29
N MET A 18 8.85 -12.60 -0.92
CA MET A 18 8.17 -13.89 -0.73
C MET A 18 7.95 -14.64 -2.05
N GLU A 19 7.85 -13.92 -3.17
CA GLU A 19 7.83 -14.47 -4.53
C GLU A 19 9.21 -14.88 -5.06
N GLY A 20 10.29 -14.41 -4.41
CA GLY A 20 11.66 -14.59 -4.89
C GLY A 20 12.08 -13.61 -5.98
N ARG A 21 11.33 -12.51 -6.16
CA ARG A 21 11.63 -11.42 -7.11
C ARG A 21 12.43 -10.27 -6.52
N SER A 22 12.81 -10.37 -5.23
CA SER A 22 13.69 -9.42 -4.55
C SER A 22 14.99 -10.09 -4.18
N ASP A 23 16.09 -9.32 -4.22
CA ASP A 23 17.39 -9.74 -3.68
C ASP A 23 17.37 -9.88 -2.15
N LEU A 24 16.38 -9.26 -1.48
CA LEU A 24 16.22 -9.31 -0.04
C LEU A 24 15.40 -10.53 0.38
N GLN A 25 15.81 -11.15 1.48
CA GLN A 25 15.02 -12.18 2.15
C GLN A 25 13.81 -11.53 2.85
N PRO A 26 12.64 -12.18 2.89
CA PRO A 26 11.45 -11.64 3.57
C PRO A 26 11.70 -11.20 5.02
N LEU A 27 12.53 -11.96 5.75
CA LEU A 27 12.92 -11.61 7.10
C LEU A 27 13.74 -10.30 7.17
N ALA A 28 14.60 -10.04 6.19
CA ALA A 28 15.39 -8.81 6.13
C ALA A 28 14.47 -7.60 5.92
N VAL A 29 13.46 -7.71 5.06
CA VAL A 29 12.44 -6.65 4.85
C VAL A 29 11.74 -6.30 6.16
N LEU A 30 11.30 -7.32 6.93
CA LEU A 30 10.67 -7.09 8.23
C LEU A 30 11.62 -6.45 9.25
N GLN A 31 12.89 -6.86 9.26
CA GLN A 31 13.90 -6.30 10.16
C GLN A 31 14.18 -4.82 9.86
N ASP A 32 14.28 -4.46 8.58
CA ASP A 32 14.54 -3.09 8.17
C ASP A 32 13.33 -2.19 8.42
N ALA A 33 12.11 -2.69 8.17
CA ALA A 33 10.88 -2.01 8.56
C ALA A 33 10.84 -1.74 10.08
N TRP A 34 11.11 -2.77 10.89
CA TRP A 34 11.14 -2.64 12.35
C TRP A 34 12.15 -1.58 12.82
N ARG A 35 13.36 -1.59 12.25
CA ARG A 35 14.43 -0.64 12.61
C ARG A 35 14.06 0.80 12.31
N ARG A 36 13.33 1.07 11.22
CA ARG A 36 12.86 2.42 10.88
C ARG A 36 11.84 2.91 11.89
N THR A 37 10.82 2.11 12.17
CA THR A 37 9.73 2.46 13.10
C THR A 37 10.23 2.59 14.55
N HIS A 38 11.25 1.82 14.94
CA HIS A 38 11.79 1.79 16.31
C HIS A 38 13.23 2.35 16.41
N SER A 39 13.61 3.25 15.52
CA SER A 39 14.96 3.86 15.49
C SER A 39 15.36 4.52 16.82
N HIS A 40 14.39 5.01 17.61
CA HIS A 40 14.62 5.53 18.96
C HIS A 40 15.08 4.45 19.96
N LEU A 41 14.62 3.20 19.84
CA LEU A 41 15.03 2.07 20.69
C LEU A 41 16.41 1.53 20.30
N ALA A 42 16.78 1.60 19.01
CA ALA A 42 18.09 1.19 18.53
C ALA A 42 19.24 2.03 19.13
N ARG A 43 18.99 3.31 19.47
CA ARG A 43 19.96 4.18 20.17
C ARG A 43 20.21 3.77 21.62
N SER A 44 19.32 2.97 22.21
CA SER A 44 19.40 2.49 23.59
C SER A 44 20.12 1.14 23.74
N GLY A 45 20.70 0.58 22.67
CA GLY A 45 21.46 -0.68 22.71
C GLY A 45 20.62 -1.96 22.83
N SER A 46 19.29 -1.86 22.80
CA SER A 46 18.40 -3.01 22.78
C SER A 46 18.30 -3.58 21.37
N THR A 47 19.08 -4.62 21.08
CA THR A 47 18.89 -5.43 19.87
C THR A 47 17.56 -6.21 19.93
N MET A 48 17.16 -6.80 18.81
CA MET A 48 16.14 -7.83 18.50
C MET A 48 15.07 -8.37 19.49
N PRO A 49 15.26 -8.70 20.80
CA PRO A 49 14.20 -9.37 21.55
C PRO A 49 12.87 -8.60 21.64
N THR A 50 12.85 -7.28 21.45
CA THR A 50 11.62 -6.46 21.43
C THR A 50 10.67 -6.80 20.27
N PHE A 51 11.18 -7.26 19.13
CA PHE A 51 10.35 -7.71 17.99
C PHE A 51 9.50 -8.95 18.32
N LEU A 52 9.97 -9.78 19.26
CA LEU A 52 9.28 -11.01 19.68
C LEU A 52 8.24 -10.78 20.78
N TYR A 53 8.22 -9.59 21.41
CA TYR A 53 7.23 -9.22 22.43
C TYR A 53 6.01 -8.49 21.85
N THR A 54 6.06 -8.09 20.57
CA THR A 54 4.87 -7.67 19.82
C THR A 54 4.05 -8.91 19.48
N GLU A 55 2.71 -8.82 19.43
CA GLU A 55 1.84 -9.97 19.11
C GLU A 55 2.21 -10.54 17.73
N VAL A 56 3.08 -11.55 17.71
CA VAL A 56 3.57 -12.17 16.46
C VAL A 56 2.41 -12.94 15.85
N THR A 57 1.82 -12.37 14.80
CA THR A 57 0.78 -13.06 14.05
C THR A 57 1.33 -14.37 13.44
N PRO A 58 0.49 -15.40 13.22
CA PRO A 58 0.95 -16.67 12.66
C PRO A 58 1.67 -16.53 11.31
N VAL A 59 1.35 -15.51 10.52
CA VAL A 59 2.03 -15.23 9.25
C VAL A 59 3.46 -14.71 9.48
N LEU A 60 3.65 -13.82 10.46
CA LEU A 60 4.99 -13.33 10.83
C LEU A 60 5.84 -14.46 11.41
N ASP A 61 5.28 -15.31 12.27
CA ASP A 61 6.01 -16.47 12.83
C ASP A 61 6.54 -17.41 11.74
N LYS A 62 5.75 -17.65 10.68
CA LYS A 62 6.18 -18.45 9.53
C LYS A 62 7.34 -17.79 8.78
N ILE A 63 7.28 -16.48 8.58
CA ILE A 63 8.35 -15.73 7.90
C ILE A 63 9.63 -15.78 8.72
N ILE A 64 9.54 -15.52 10.03
CA ILE A 64 10.67 -15.56 10.97
C ILE A 64 11.35 -16.93 11.01
N LYS A 65 10.56 -18.01 10.98
CA LYS A 65 11.06 -19.39 10.96
C LYS A 65 11.56 -19.85 9.59
N GLY A 66 11.53 -18.99 8.57
CA GLY A 66 11.91 -19.35 7.20
C GLY A 66 10.98 -20.37 6.53
N LYS A 67 9.75 -20.55 7.05
CA LYS A 67 8.76 -21.50 6.54
C LYS A 67 7.71 -20.82 5.65
N HIS A 68 8.12 -19.78 4.95
CA HIS A 68 7.22 -19.00 4.10
C HIS A 68 7.08 -19.62 2.70
N SER A 69 6.03 -19.23 1.99
CA SER A 69 5.75 -19.61 0.62
C SER A 69 5.15 -18.42 -0.12
N ALA A 70 5.31 -18.35 -1.45
CA ALA A 70 4.64 -17.39 -2.33
C ALA A 70 3.11 -17.64 -2.49
N ALA A 71 2.49 -18.22 -1.47
CA ALA A 71 1.12 -18.69 -1.47
C ALA A 71 0.48 -18.46 -0.10
N PHE A 72 -0.68 -17.81 -0.09
CA PHE A 72 -1.35 -17.33 1.11
C PHE A 72 -2.77 -17.89 1.23
N SER A 73 -3.13 -18.34 2.41
CA SER A 73 -4.54 -18.47 2.78
C SER A 73 -5.17 -17.08 2.93
N LEU A 74 -6.49 -16.98 2.78
CA LEU A 74 -7.19 -15.70 2.94
C LEU A 74 -6.93 -15.06 4.31
N GLN A 75 -6.84 -15.88 5.36
CA GLN A 75 -6.52 -15.40 6.71
C GLN A 75 -5.11 -14.79 6.78
N GLU A 76 -4.12 -15.37 6.09
CA GLU A 76 -2.77 -14.80 6.03
C GLU A 76 -2.75 -13.47 5.29
N ILE A 77 -3.52 -13.31 4.21
CA ILE A 77 -3.64 -12.04 3.48
C ILE A 77 -4.28 -10.97 4.38
N VAL A 78 -5.34 -11.32 5.12
CA VAL A 78 -5.95 -10.41 6.10
C VAL A 78 -4.94 -10.01 7.17
N SER A 79 -4.21 -10.97 7.75
CA SER A 79 -3.19 -10.69 8.76
C SER A 79 -2.05 -9.81 8.23
N LEU A 80 -1.64 -9.99 6.97
CA LEU A 80 -0.66 -9.10 6.32
C LEU A 80 -1.26 -7.70 6.12
N GLY A 81 -2.46 -7.61 5.56
CA GLY A 81 -3.14 -6.34 5.33
C GLY A 81 -3.41 -5.55 6.62
N GLN A 82 -3.57 -6.21 7.77
CA GLN A 82 -3.69 -5.56 9.08
C GLN A 82 -2.38 -4.96 9.60
N LEU A 83 -1.23 -5.39 9.08
CA LEU A 83 0.06 -4.78 9.39
C LEU A 83 0.29 -3.48 8.60
N VAL A 84 -0.42 -3.29 7.48
CA VAL A 84 -0.27 -2.09 6.64
C VAL A 84 -0.83 -0.88 7.36
N GLU A 85 -0.08 0.21 7.38
CA GLU A 85 -0.51 1.48 7.95
C GLU A 85 -1.85 1.97 7.37
N TYR A 86 -2.73 2.48 8.23
CA TYR A 86 -4.05 3.00 7.89
C TYR A 86 -5.00 1.99 7.21
N SER A 87 -4.60 0.73 7.09
CA SER A 87 -5.47 -0.33 6.59
C SER A 87 -6.51 -0.69 7.63
N HIS A 88 -7.72 -0.96 7.15
CA HIS A 88 -8.84 -1.36 7.99
C HIS A 88 -9.49 -2.64 7.47
N VAL A 89 -8.64 -3.52 6.93
CA VAL A 89 -9.07 -4.77 6.34
C VAL A 89 -9.70 -5.70 7.37
N SER A 90 -10.78 -6.38 6.96
CA SER A 90 -11.46 -7.38 7.78
C SER A 90 -11.63 -8.68 6.99
N LEU A 91 -11.63 -9.81 7.71
CA LEU A 91 -11.87 -11.11 7.09
C LEU A 91 -13.23 -11.18 6.38
N ALA A 92 -14.27 -10.59 6.98
CA ALA A 92 -15.60 -10.58 6.41
C ALA A 92 -15.65 -9.79 5.08
N SER A 93 -15.03 -8.60 5.03
CA SER A 93 -14.92 -7.80 3.81
C SER A 93 -14.16 -8.56 2.72
N MET A 94 -12.99 -9.10 3.06
CA MET A 94 -12.16 -9.81 2.09
C MET A 94 -12.82 -11.09 1.57
N GLN A 95 -13.60 -11.79 2.40
CA GLN A 95 -14.41 -12.93 1.97
C GLN A 95 -15.49 -12.52 0.96
N ASN A 96 -16.14 -11.38 1.15
CA ASN A 96 -17.14 -10.87 0.20
C ASN A 96 -16.50 -10.50 -1.13
N TRP A 97 -15.31 -9.87 -1.10
CA TRP A 97 -14.55 -9.52 -2.30
C TRP A 97 -14.20 -10.74 -3.14
N VAL A 98 -13.62 -11.76 -2.53
CA VAL A 98 -13.24 -12.98 -3.24
C VAL A 98 -14.44 -13.76 -3.77
N LYS A 99 -15.56 -13.76 -3.04
CA LYS A 99 -16.74 -14.57 -3.42
C LYS A 99 -17.67 -13.88 -4.42
N ARG A 100 -17.70 -12.54 -4.41
CA ARG A 100 -18.71 -11.78 -5.15
C ARG A 100 -18.12 -10.55 -5.84
N ASP A 101 -17.54 -9.63 -5.08
CA ASP A 101 -17.33 -8.27 -5.60
C ASP A 101 -16.17 -8.19 -6.61
N PHE A 102 -15.15 -9.04 -6.46
CA PHE A 102 -13.95 -9.10 -7.32
C PHE A 102 -13.59 -10.52 -7.78
N LYS A 103 -14.56 -11.44 -7.73
CA LYS A 103 -14.35 -12.86 -8.08
C LYS A 103 -13.75 -13.05 -9.48
N GLU A 104 -14.13 -12.21 -10.44
CA GLU A 104 -13.67 -12.31 -11.83
C GLU A 104 -12.19 -11.97 -12.03
N PHE A 105 -11.59 -11.14 -11.17
CA PHE A 105 -10.17 -10.78 -11.24
C PHE A 105 -9.30 -11.71 -10.40
N LEU A 106 -9.90 -12.34 -9.39
CA LEU A 106 -9.19 -13.24 -8.49
C LEU A 106 -9.19 -14.67 -9.02
N GLY A 107 -10.26 -15.13 -9.68
CA GLY A 107 -10.37 -16.51 -10.11
C GLY A 107 -10.35 -17.51 -8.94
N ALA A 108 -9.95 -18.75 -9.20
CA ALA A 108 -9.72 -19.74 -8.15
C ALA A 108 -8.34 -19.54 -7.50
N PRO A 109 -8.12 -20.00 -6.25
CA PRO A 109 -6.79 -20.01 -5.65
C PRO A 109 -5.78 -20.75 -6.56
N LYS A 110 -4.73 -20.06 -7.02
CA LYS A 110 -3.79 -20.62 -8.03
C LYS A 110 -2.86 -21.70 -7.48
N ILE A 111 -2.63 -21.74 -6.17
CA ILE A 111 -1.68 -22.66 -5.52
C ILE A 111 -2.45 -23.56 -4.54
N GLY A 112 -3.15 -24.54 -5.10
CA GLY A 112 -3.98 -25.48 -4.34
C GLY A 112 -5.20 -24.80 -3.72
N LYS A 113 -5.17 -24.54 -2.41
CA LYS A 113 -6.23 -23.79 -1.69
C LYS A 113 -5.76 -22.37 -1.28
N LYS A 114 -4.65 -21.91 -1.85
CA LYS A 114 -3.99 -20.66 -1.49
C LYS A 114 -3.90 -19.73 -2.69
N TYR A 115 -3.98 -18.44 -2.40
CA TYR A 115 -3.86 -17.35 -3.35
C TYR A 115 -2.38 -17.04 -3.62
N SER A 116 -2.04 -16.70 -4.85
CA SER A 116 -0.71 -16.22 -5.23
C SER A 116 -0.40 -14.83 -4.66
N VAL A 117 0.83 -14.39 -4.86
CA VAL A 117 1.28 -13.02 -4.55
C VAL A 117 0.46 -11.98 -5.32
N ASN A 118 0.25 -12.18 -6.63
CA ASN A 118 -0.61 -11.31 -7.43
C ASN A 118 -2.06 -11.25 -6.90
N GLN A 119 -2.67 -12.38 -6.56
CA GLN A 119 -4.02 -12.42 -5.98
C GLN A 119 -4.08 -11.69 -4.62
N ALA A 120 -3.03 -11.79 -3.81
CA ALA A 120 -2.93 -11.04 -2.56
C ALA A 120 -2.77 -9.54 -2.81
N ALA A 121 -1.96 -9.14 -3.79
CA ALA A 121 -1.77 -7.75 -4.19
C ALA A 121 -3.09 -7.12 -4.67
N ILE A 122 -3.88 -7.82 -5.50
CA ILE A 122 -5.22 -7.35 -5.91
C ILE A 122 -6.07 -6.97 -4.71
N LEU A 123 -6.10 -7.82 -3.67
CA LEU A 123 -6.91 -7.58 -2.47
C LEU A 123 -6.42 -6.37 -1.66
N LEU A 124 -5.10 -6.14 -1.61
CA LEU A 124 -4.52 -4.95 -0.95
C LEU A 124 -4.79 -3.68 -1.75
N ILE A 125 -4.72 -3.76 -3.08
CA ILE A 125 -5.06 -2.65 -3.99
C ILE A 125 -6.53 -2.26 -3.82
N VAL A 126 -7.45 -3.23 -3.72
CA VAL A 126 -8.87 -2.96 -3.45
C VAL A 126 -9.06 -2.26 -2.11
N GLU A 127 -8.32 -2.66 -1.06
CA GLU A 127 -8.38 -2.00 0.26
C GLU A 127 -7.95 -0.52 0.18
N ASP A 128 -6.99 -0.18 -0.66
CA ASP A 128 -6.54 1.19 -0.86
C ASP A 128 -7.56 1.99 -1.70
N LEU A 129 -7.92 1.49 -2.88
CA LEU A 129 -8.75 2.20 -3.86
C LEU A 129 -10.17 2.49 -3.37
N LYS A 130 -10.76 1.61 -2.54
CA LYS A 130 -12.13 1.80 -2.01
C LYS A 130 -12.29 3.05 -1.13
N SER A 131 -11.18 3.68 -0.74
CA SER A 131 -11.21 4.93 0.01
C SER A 131 -11.72 6.10 -0.85
N CYS A 132 -11.43 6.07 -2.16
CA CYS A 132 -11.80 7.12 -3.12
C CYS A 132 -12.83 6.66 -4.15
N LEU A 133 -12.90 5.36 -4.43
CA LEU A 133 -13.69 4.80 -5.54
C LEU A 133 -14.76 3.82 -5.03
N ASP A 134 -15.86 3.73 -5.77
CA ASP A 134 -16.81 2.63 -5.61
C ASP A 134 -16.30 1.36 -6.29
N PHE A 135 -16.90 0.22 -5.97
CA PHE A 135 -16.45 -1.06 -6.53
C PHE A 135 -16.59 -1.13 -8.05
N GLU A 136 -17.61 -0.49 -8.64
CA GLU A 136 -17.76 -0.50 -10.09
C GLU A 136 -16.60 0.21 -10.80
N SER A 137 -16.18 1.37 -10.29
CA SER A 137 -15.02 2.10 -10.81
C SER A 137 -13.72 1.29 -10.65
N ILE A 138 -13.54 0.60 -9.52
CA ILE A 138 -12.38 -0.27 -9.31
C ILE A 138 -12.38 -1.44 -10.32
N ARG A 139 -13.54 -2.07 -10.56
CA ARG A 139 -13.65 -3.15 -11.55
C ARG A 139 -13.34 -2.66 -12.96
N GLN A 140 -13.78 -1.46 -13.33
CA GLN A 140 -13.44 -0.86 -14.63
C GLN A 140 -11.93 -0.62 -14.77
N LEU A 141 -11.27 -0.11 -13.72
CA LEU A 141 -9.80 0.01 -13.72
C LEU A 141 -9.14 -1.36 -13.86
N PHE A 142 -9.60 -2.36 -13.12
CA PHE A 142 -9.03 -3.69 -13.19
C PHE A 142 -9.24 -4.33 -14.56
N HIS A 143 -10.37 -4.16 -15.24
CA HIS A 143 -10.53 -4.66 -16.62
C HIS A 143 -9.57 -4.03 -17.63
N ILE A 144 -9.11 -2.81 -17.39
CA ILE A 144 -8.12 -2.16 -18.25
C ILE A 144 -6.73 -2.75 -18.01
N LEU A 145 -6.40 -3.03 -16.75
CA LEU A 145 -5.04 -3.38 -16.31
C LEU A 145 -4.79 -4.89 -16.25
N PHE A 146 -5.74 -5.61 -15.65
CA PHE A 146 -5.70 -7.02 -15.30
C PHE A 146 -6.73 -7.74 -16.17
N GLN A 147 -6.27 -8.34 -17.26
CA GLN A 147 -7.16 -8.84 -18.30
C GLN A 147 -7.80 -10.15 -17.86
N GLN A 148 -7.05 -11.27 -17.88
CA GLN A 148 -7.59 -12.56 -17.48
C GLN A 148 -7.00 -13.05 -16.16
N PRO A 149 -7.82 -13.46 -15.18
CA PRO A 149 -7.33 -13.89 -13.88
C PRO A 149 -6.44 -15.14 -13.92
N GLU A 150 -6.51 -15.95 -14.98
CA GLU A 150 -5.76 -17.21 -15.10
C GLU A 150 -4.44 -17.07 -15.89
N ASP A 151 -4.26 -15.96 -16.60
CA ASP A 151 -3.08 -15.68 -17.40
C ASP A 151 -2.55 -14.30 -17.03
N ASP A 152 -1.49 -14.24 -16.23
CA ASP A 152 -0.95 -12.93 -15.84
C ASP A 152 -0.15 -12.30 -17.01
N THR A 153 0.10 -12.99 -18.13
CA THR A 153 0.95 -12.45 -19.23
C THR A 153 0.26 -11.44 -20.12
N ASP A 154 -1.06 -11.36 -20.07
CA ASP A 154 -1.87 -10.38 -20.82
C ASP A 154 -2.11 -9.07 -20.03
N ASP A 155 -1.68 -9.04 -18.76
CA ASP A 155 -1.76 -7.85 -17.91
C ASP A 155 -0.82 -6.75 -18.42
N LEU A 156 -1.31 -5.49 -18.37
CA LEU A 156 -0.48 -4.32 -18.68
C LEU A 156 0.66 -4.17 -17.67
N ILE A 157 0.37 -4.54 -16.42
CA ILE A 157 1.26 -4.52 -15.27
C ILE A 157 0.78 -5.61 -14.30
N GLN A 158 1.70 -6.37 -13.72
CA GLN A 158 1.33 -7.37 -12.72
C GLN A 158 0.76 -6.67 -11.47
N PRO A 159 -0.25 -7.25 -10.79
CA PRO A 159 -0.81 -6.66 -9.58
C PRO A 159 0.23 -6.31 -8.50
N VAL A 160 1.21 -7.18 -8.24
CA VAL A 160 2.26 -6.90 -7.24
C VAL A 160 3.18 -5.75 -7.68
N ASP A 161 3.44 -5.61 -8.98
CA ASP A 161 4.26 -4.53 -9.53
C ASP A 161 3.51 -3.20 -9.48
N LEU A 162 2.19 -3.20 -9.74
CA LEU A 162 1.34 -2.02 -9.54
C LEU A 162 1.37 -1.59 -8.08
N TYR A 163 1.18 -2.54 -7.15
CA TYR A 163 1.23 -2.31 -5.71
C TYR A 163 2.57 -1.69 -5.26
N ALA A 164 3.68 -2.25 -5.75
CA ALA A 164 5.02 -1.72 -5.49
C ALA A 164 5.24 -0.32 -6.09
N ALA A 165 4.74 -0.07 -7.30
CA ALA A 165 4.93 1.17 -8.02
C ALA A 165 4.25 2.35 -7.33
N TYR A 166 2.95 2.27 -7.04
CA TYR A 166 2.26 3.42 -6.42
C TYR A 166 2.64 3.60 -4.95
N SER A 167 3.01 2.54 -4.24
CA SER A 167 3.48 2.65 -2.85
C SER A 167 4.85 3.31 -2.77
N THR A 168 5.74 3.02 -3.73
CA THR A 168 7.02 3.71 -3.88
C THR A 168 6.80 5.17 -4.25
N LEU A 169 5.92 5.45 -5.21
CA LEU A 169 5.54 6.81 -5.61
C LEU A 169 5.04 7.62 -4.41
N PHE A 170 4.15 7.06 -3.60
CA PHE A 170 3.64 7.70 -2.39
C PHE A 170 4.75 7.99 -1.39
N GLU A 171 5.62 7.01 -1.09
CA GLU A 171 6.67 7.18 -0.09
C GLU A 171 7.82 8.10 -0.53
N GLU A 172 8.12 8.19 -1.83
CA GLU A 172 9.07 9.18 -2.35
C GLU A 172 8.55 10.61 -2.20
N LEU A 173 7.22 10.76 -2.27
CA LEU A 173 6.55 12.03 -2.09
C LEU A 173 6.20 12.31 -0.61
N ASP A 174 6.30 11.34 0.29
CA ASP A 174 6.21 11.52 1.75
C ASP A 174 7.62 11.46 2.37
N ALA A 175 8.58 12.15 1.76
CA ALA A 175 9.99 12.04 2.13
C ALA A 175 10.30 12.55 3.55
N ASN A 176 9.48 13.47 4.07
CA ASN A 176 9.58 13.99 5.43
C ASN A 176 8.84 13.10 6.47
N GLY A 177 8.04 12.13 6.01
CA GLY A 177 7.29 11.19 6.84
C GLY A 177 6.13 11.81 7.62
N ASP A 178 5.59 12.95 7.19
CA ASP A 178 4.42 13.59 7.80
C ASP A 178 3.08 13.09 7.22
N GLN A 179 3.14 12.17 6.27
CA GLN A 179 2.01 11.50 5.61
C GLN A 179 1.17 12.48 4.77
N LEU A 180 1.75 13.63 4.46
CA LEU A 180 1.29 14.56 3.44
C LEU A 180 2.26 14.47 2.27
N LEU A 181 1.73 14.58 1.05
CA LEU A 181 2.58 14.68 -0.12
C LEU A 181 3.39 15.98 -0.01
N ASP A 182 4.69 15.82 0.22
CA ASP A 182 5.65 16.88 0.43
C ASP A 182 5.69 17.83 -0.77
N VAL A 183 5.60 19.11 -0.46
CA VAL A 183 5.88 20.19 -1.42
C VAL A 183 7.30 20.73 -1.20
N THR A 184 8.18 20.00 -0.52
CA THR A 184 9.45 20.56 -0.03
C THR A 184 10.57 20.53 -1.07
N GLY A 185 10.32 21.14 -2.24
CA GLY A 185 11.37 21.67 -3.11
C GLY A 185 11.92 22.98 -2.54
N ALA A 186 13.05 22.91 -1.83
CA ALA A 186 14.02 23.98 -1.54
C ALA A 186 13.67 25.41 -2.04
N GLY A 187 12.83 26.15 -1.32
CA GLY A 187 12.47 27.51 -1.76
C GLY A 187 11.39 28.22 -0.95
N TYR A 188 11.41 28.15 0.38
CA TYR A 188 10.55 29.01 1.19
C TYR A 188 11.00 30.47 1.10
N VAL A 189 10.35 31.25 0.23
CA VAL A 189 10.06 32.65 0.55
C VAL A 189 8.73 32.64 1.28
N LYS A 190 8.74 32.95 2.58
CA LYS A 190 7.55 33.33 3.33
C LYS A 190 6.99 34.60 2.69
N ASP A 191 6.10 34.47 1.71
CA ASP A 191 5.39 35.63 1.17
C ASP A 191 4.13 35.85 2.00
N ASN A 192 4.11 36.97 2.73
CA ASN A 192 3.02 37.43 3.60
C ASN A 192 1.86 38.03 2.77
N GLY A 193 1.41 37.37 1.71
CA GLY A 193 0.41 37.94 0.80
C GLY A 193 -0.42 36.90 0.03
N ASN A 194 -1.74 36.93 0.26
CA ASN A 194 -2.82 36.21 -0.45
C ASN A 194 -2.67 34.69 -0.63
N SER A 195 -3.22 33.96 0.34
CA SER A 195 -3.23 32.50 0.50
C SER A 195 -3.82 31.69 -0.67
N ALA A 196 -4.76 32.22 -1.46
CA ALA A 196 -5.43 31.45 -2.51
C ALA A 196 -4.55 31.20 -3.76
N THR A 197 -3.62 32.09 -4.08
CA THR A 197 -2.72 31.96 -5.24
C THR A 197 -1.47 31.14 -4.96
N GLY A 198 -0.98 31.17 -3.70
CA GLY A 198 0.10 30.29 -3.25
C GLY A 198 -0.33 28.83 -3.19
N GLN A 199 -1.55 28.58 -2.67
CA GLN A 199 -2.10 27.24 -2.53
C GLN A 199 -2.41 26.57 -3.89
N LYS A 200 -2.96 27.31 -4.86
CA LYS A 200 -3.14 26.79 -6.24
C LYS A 200 -1.84 26.44 -6.96
N ARG A 201 -0.77 27.21 -6.73
CA ARG A 201 0.57 26.89 -7.26
C ARG A 201 1.16 25.64 -6.58
N GLN A 202 0.87 25.48 -5.31
CA GLN A 202 1.32 24.37 -4.49
C GLN A 202 0.62 23.05 -4.87
N GLU A 203 -0.70 23.07 -5.07
CA GLU A 203 -1.47 21.93 -5.60
C GLU A 203 -0.98 21.51 -7.00
N ALA A 204 -0.78 22.48 -7.89
CA ALA A 204 -0.26 22.22 -9.23
C ALA A 204 1.15 21.61 -9.21
N ALA A 205 2.02 22.04 -8.29
CA ALA A 205 3.37 21.51 -8.16
C ALA A 205 3.38 20.06 -7.62
N THR A 206 2.50 19.73 -6.66
CA THR A 206 2.37 18.34 -6.16
C THR A 206 1.81 17.41 -7.23
N GLU A 207 0.84 17.88 -8.01
CA GLU A 207 0.30 17.12 -9.14
C GLU A 207 1.35 16.90 -10.22
N GLU A 208 2.16 17.92 -10.55
CA GLU A 208 3.24 17.82 -11.53
C GLU A 208 4.32 16.81 -11.10
N LEU A 209 4.73 16.80 -9.83
CA LEU A 209 5.69 15.83 -9.29
C LEU A 209 5.15 14.40 -9.34
N LEU A 210 3.88 14.21 -8.94
CA LEU A 210 3.19 12.93 -9.03
C LEU A 210 3.14 12.41 -10.47
N VAL A 211 2.74 13.26 -11.41
CA VAL A 211 2.68 12.94 -12.84
C VAL A 211 4.07 12.58 -13.36
N GLN A 212 5.10 13.38 -13.04
CA GLN A 212 6.46 13.14 -13.49
C GLN A 212 7.01 11.79 -13.00
N ALA A 213 6.78 11.43 -11.74
CA ALA A 213 7.25 10.17 -11.19
C ALA A 213 6.46 8.97 -11.77
N ALA A 214 5.15 9.12 -12.01
CA ALA A 214 4.36 8.10 -12.71
C ALA A 214 4.79 7.94 -14.19
N ASP A 215 5.13 9.04 -14.87
CA ASP A 215 5.69 9.02 -16.24
C ASP A 215 7.04 8.28 -16.26
N GLN A 216 7.94 8.58 -15.33
CA GLN A 216 9.24 7.91 -15.22
C GLN A 216 9.10 6.40 -15.00
N TYR A 217 8.06 5.94 -14.31
CA TYR A 217 7.78 4.52 -14.14
C TYR A 217 7.26 3.91 -15.43
N THR A 218 6.24 4.51 -16.06
CA THR A 218 5.61 3.99 -17.28
C THR A 218 6.55 4.00 -18.49
N CYS A 219 7.50 4.94 -18.57
CA CYS A 219 8.55 4.93 -19.60
C CYS A 219 9.44 3.68 -19.58
N ARG A 220 9.49 2.94 -18.47
CA ARG A 220 10.26 1.68 -18.37
C ARG A 220 9.47 0.48 -18.90
N LEU A 221 8.17 0.63 -19.13
CA LEU A 221 7.27 -0.40 -19.64
C LEU A 221 7.24 -0.33 -21.18
N GLU A 222 8.34 -0.76 -21.82
CA GLU A 222 8.54 -0.64 -23.28
C GLU A 222 7.54 -1.48 -24.10
N HIS A 223 6.85 -2.44 -23.50
CA HIS A 223 5.87 -3.30 -24.16
C HIS A 223 4.49 -2.66 -24.34
N LEU A 224 4.23 -1.51 -23.73
CA LEU A 224 2.92 -0.88 -23.72
C LEU A 224 2.71 0.12 -24.86
N THR A 225 1.49 0.17 -25.38
CA THR A 225 1.05 1.23 -26.30
C THR A 225 0.85 2.57 -25.56
N PRO A 226 0.83 3.73 -26.25
CA PRO A 226 0.63 5.03 -25.61
C PRO A 226 -0.63 5.10 -24.73
N ASN A 227 -1.75 4.52 -25.19
CA ASN A 227 -3.00 4.50 -24.43
C ASN A 227 -2.90 3.60 -23.18
N GLN A 228 -2.18 2.48 -23.27
CA GLN A 228 -1.94 1.59 -22.13
C GLN A 228 -0.99 2.23 -21.11
N CYS A 229 0.06 2.91 -21.56
CA CYS A 229 0.93 3.70 -20.68
C CYS A 229 0.13 4.75 -19.92
N GLU A 230 -0.75 5.48 -20.61
CA GLU A 230 -1.61 6.49 -19.98
C GLU A 230 -2.57 5.86 -18.96
N ALA A 231 -3.16 4.70 -19.26
CA ALA A 231 -4.02 3.98 -18.33
C ALA A 231 -3.27 3.54 -17.05
N VAL A 232 -2.06 3.00 -17.18
CA VAL A 232 -1.22 2.64 -16.04
C VAL A 232 -0.83 3.89 -15.26
N ARG A 233 -0.39 4.96 -15.93
CA ARG A 233 -0.02 6.24 -15.29
C ARG A 233 -1.17 6.78 -14.44
N ASN A 234 -2.36 6.91 -15.03
CA ASN A 234 -3.53 7.44 -14.33
C ASN A 234 -3.93 6.55 -13.16
N THR A 235 -3.79 5.23 -13.28
CA THR A 235 -4.05 4.31 -12.16
C THR A 235 -3.04 4.50 -11.03
N LEU A 236 -1.75 4.66 -11.32
CA LEU A 236 -0.73 4.92 -10.30
C LEU A 236 -1.06 6.18 -9.49
N LEU A 237 -1.49 7.24 -10.18
CA LEU A 237 -1.88 8.50 -9.56
C LEU A 237 -3.11 8.31 -8.66
N VAL A 238 -4.16 7.66 -9.18
CA VAL A 238 -5.38 7.36 -8.40
C VAL A 238 -5.05 6.53 -7.17
N ALA A 239 -4.23 5.49 -7.31
CA ALA A 239 -3.83 4.63 -6.20
C ALA A 239 -3.01 5.38 -5.14
N ALA A 240 -2.03 6.20 -5.54
CA ALA A 240 -1.25 7.01 -4.62
C ALA A 240 -2.11 8.01 -3.83
N VAL A 241 -3.07 8.67 -4.49
CA VAL A 241 -4.03 9.56 -3.82
C VAL A 241 -4.96 8.77 -2.89
N SER A 242 -5.37 7.56 -3.27
CA SER A 242 -6.14 6.66 -2.41
C SER A 242 -5.40 6.25 -1.13
N VAL A 243 -4.07 6.09 -1.20
CA VAL A 243 -3.25 5.88 0.01
C VAL A 243 -3.35 7.09 0.93
N GLN A 244 -3.14 8.30 0.40
CA GLN A 244 -3.23 9.53 1.18
C GLN A 244 -4.63 9.72 1.80
N ASN A 245 -5.68 9.41 1.05
CA ASN A 245 -7.04 9.49 1.56
C ASN A 245 -7.30 8.46 2.68
N SER A 246 -6.70 7.27 2.59
CA SER A 246 -6.77 6.27 3.67
C SER A 246 -6.15 6.78 4.96
N TYR A 247 -5.05 7.54 4.89
CA TYR A 247 -4.49 8.25 6.04
C TYR A 247 -5.49 9.25 6.65
N PHE A 248 -6.09 10.13 5.83
CA PHE A 248 -7.07 11.11 6.33
C PHE A 248 -8.30 10.45 6.96
N LEU A 249 -8.81 9.37 6.37
CA LEU A 249 -9.90 8.59 6.96
C LEU A 249 -9.51 7.97 8.30
N SER A 250 -8.28 7.45 8.42
CA SER A 250 -7.76 6.92 9.68
C SER A 250 -7.63 8.02 10.73
N MET A 251 -7.13 9.19 10.34
CA MET A 251 -7.03 10.37 11.19
C MET A 251 -8.41 10.84 11.69
N ALA A 252 -9.42 10.91 10.80
CA ALA A 252 -10.78 11.25 11.18
C ALA A 252 -11.36 10.23 12.19
N ARG A 253 -11.15 8.93 11.97
CA ARG A 253 -11.56 7.88 12.92
C ARG A 253 -10.91 8.02 14.28
N ARG A 254 -9.63 8.41 14.33
CA ARG A 254 -8.94 8.68 15.60
C ARG A 254 -9.61 9.82 16.37
N TYR A 255 -9.98 10.91 15.71
CA TYR A 255 -10.70 12.02 16.35
C TYR A 255 -12.11 11.63 16.79
N VAL A 256 -12.83 10.85 15.98
CA VAL A 256 -14.15 10.31 16.36
C VAL A 256 -14.02 9.43 17.59
N ASN A 257 -13.09 8.47 17.60
CA ASN A 257 -12.86 7.60 18.76
C ASN A 257 -12.51 8.42 20.00
N ALA A 258 -11.57 9.37 19.88
CA ALA A 258 -11.21 10.26 20.98
C ALA A 258 -12.43 11.00 21.53
N THR A 259 -13.32 11.50 20.65
CA THR A 259 -14.55 12.20 21.02
C THR A 259 -15.57 11.28 21.69
N LEU A 260 -15.75 10.05 21.19
CA LEU A 260 -16.68 9.07 21.76
C LEU A 260 -16.21 8.53 23.12
N PHE A 261 -14.90 8.53 23.38
CA PHE A 261 -14.31 8.20 24.69
C PHE A 261 -14.18 9.41 25.64
N LEU A 262 -14.59 10.61 25.21
CA LEU A 262 -14.88 11.66 26.16
C LEU A 262 -16.18 11.26 26.86
N ASP A 263 -16.06 10.66 28.04
CA ASP A 263 -17.20 10.52 28.93
C ASP A 263 -17.77 11.93 29.16
N PHE A 264 -18.92 12.23 28.56
CA PHE A 264 -19.75 13.35 28.97
C PHE A 264 -20.36 12.96 30.33
N GLN A 265 -19.54 12.96 31.39
CA GLN A 265 -20.02 12.97 32.77
C GLN A 265 -20.65 14.34 33.02
N GLY A 266 -21.94 14.44 32.69
CA GLY A 266 -22.86 15.43 33.22
C GLY A 266 -23.73 14.80 34.30
#